data_AF-A0A1S3TKU0-F1
#
_entry.id   AF-A0A1S3TKU0-F1
#
_cell.length_a   1.000
_cell.length_b   1.000
_cell.length_c   1.000
_cell.angle_alpha   90.00
_cell.angle_beta   90.00
_cell.angle_gamma   90.00
#
_symmetry.space_group_name_H-M   'P 1'
#
loop_
_entity.id
_entity.type
_entity.pdbx_description
1 polymer ?
#
loop_
_entity_poly.entity_id
_entity_poly.type
_entity_poly.pdbx_seq_one_letter_code
_entity_poly.pdbx_strand_id
1 'polypeptide(L)'
;MDHHVLSLVTISIFFFLTTSPQSHCQEEGTKFSRCSRPDTCGKVSNIYYPFWGQNRPSYCASTEQLKLNCEEPNQQTNFQLDSQNFTVLKIDALYETMRLVRTDIVYDDCSSDLTNTSLSSTVFKYPETVHNITVFYGCPSGFSFGERNFTCKNDRTQFGFYAEMTDGLSAEFPELEQCELRIQVPIFREFLLVSDGGIDSLKEAASRGFDVYYRAADGKRCRTCEESKGFCGSMEISKNQFACHCSDGSEDLECYGYSANHSSS
;
A
#
# COMPACT_ATOMS: atom_id res chain seq x y z
N MET A 1 -1.42 36.67 66.98
CA MET A 1 -0.99 35.26 67.04
C MET A 1 -2.21 34.36 67.06
N ASP A 2 -2.72 33.75 65.99
CA ASP A 2 -2.45 33.84 64.55
C ASP A 2 -3.64 33.22 63.78
N HIS A 3 -4.70 34.00 63.54
CA HIS A 3 -5.78 33.59 62.62
C HIS A 3 -5.31 33.58 61.14
N HIS A 4 -4.21 34.27 60.84
CA HIS A 4 -3.62 34.28 59.50
C HIS A 4 -2.85 33.00 59.15
N VAL A 5 -2.33 32.25 60.14
CA VAL A 5 -1.56 31.03 59.89
C VAL A 5 -2.48 29.86 59.52
N LEU A 6 -3.68 29.77 60.11
CA LEU A 6 -4.61 28.68 59.83
C LEU A 6 -5.18 28.75 58.40
N SER A 7 -5.41 29.96 57.88
CA SER A 7 -5.95 30.18 56.52
C SER A 7 -4.96 29.86 55.41
N LEU A 8 -3.65 29.99 55.65
CA LEU A 8 -2.61 29.65 54.67
C LEU A 8 -2.38 28.14 54.58
N VAL A 9 -2.52 27.42 55.70
CA VAL A 9 -2.37 25.95 55.72
C VAL A 9 -3.53 25.27 54.98
N THR A 10 -4.75 25.79 55.08
CA THR A 10 -5.91 25.24 54.35
C THR A 10 -5.85 25.47 52.84
N ILE A 11 -5.25 26.58 52.38
CA ILE A 11 -5.09 26.87 50.95
C ILE A 11 -3.97 26.01 50.33
N SER A 12 -2.91 25.71 51.09
CA SER A 12 -1.84 24.83 50.62
C SER A 12 -2.32 23.39 50.41
N ILE A 13 -3.19 22.87 51.28
CA ILE A 13 -3.71 21.50 51.15
C ILE A 13 -4.69 21.34 49.97
N PHE A 14 -5.42 22.40 49.59
CA PHE A 14 -6.30 22.38 48.41
C PHE A 14 -5.56 22.44 47.07
N PHE A 15 -4.31 22.90 47.04
CA PHE A 15 -3.50 22.96 45.81
C PHE A 15 -2.75 21.66 45.49
N PHE A 16 -2.66 20.70 46.41
CA PHE A 16 -2.04 19.38 46.17
C PHE A 16 -3.02 18.29 45.70
N LEU A 17 -4.32 18.59 45.57
CA LEU A 17 -5.34 17.62 45.14
C LEU A 17 -5.84 17.81 43.70
N THR A 18 -5.29 18.74 42.93
CA THR A 18 -5.76 18.99 41.54
C THR A 18 -4.72 18.70 40.45
N THR A 19 -3.59 18.08 40.77
CA THR A 19 -2.69 17.50 39.76
C THR A 19 -2.85 15.99 39.74
N SER A 20 -4.06 15.52 39.45
CA SER A 20 -4.22 14.21 38.85
C SER A 20 -3.72 14.38 37.40
N PRO A 21 -2.64 13.70 36.99
CA PRO A 21 -2.43 13.55 35.56
C PRO A 21 -3.71 12.86 35.09
N GLN A 22 -4.39 13.45 34.11
CA GLN A 22 -5.31 12.69 33.26
C GLN A 22 -4.46 11.53 32.72
N SER A 23 -4.50 10.40 33.41
CA SER A 23 -4.18 9.14 32.80
C SER A 23 -5.20 9.02 31.68
N HIS A 24 -4.79 9.42 30.48
CA HIS A 24 -5.28 8.75 29.30
C HIS A 24 -4.91 7.28 29.48
N CYS A 25 -5.73 6.56 30.25
CA CYS A 25 -5.87 5.13 30.13
C CYS A 25 -6.44 4.93 28.74
N GLN A 26 -5.58 5.02 27.73
CA GLN A 26 -5.82 4.26 26.52
C GLN A 26 -5.90 2.84 27.04
N GLU A 27 -7.10 2.25 27.05
CA GLU A 27 -7.21 0.81 27.19
C GLU A 27 -6.26 0.24 26.14
N GLU A 28 -5.13 -0.30 26.60
CA GLU A 28 -4.25 -1.14 25.81
C GLU A 28 -5.06 -2.39 25.50
N GLY A 29 -5.96 -2.26 24.52
CA GLY A 29 -6.80 -3.36 24.07
C GLY A 29 -5.90 -4.53 23.70
N THR A 30 -6.33 -5.74 24.05
CA THR A 30 -5.61 -6.98 23.70
C THR A 30 -5.33 -7.02 22.19
N LYS A 31 -4.28 -7.75 21.78
CA LYS A 31 -3.94 -7.93 20.35
C LYS A 31 -5.16 -8.42 19.55
N PHE A 32 -5.92 -9.34 20.13
CA PHE A 32 -7.22 -9.77 19.61
C PHE A 32 -8.15 -8.59 19.32
N SER A 33 -8.43 -7.75 20.32
CA SER A 33 -9.33 -6.61 20.15
C SER A 33 -8.81 -5.57 19.14
N ARG A 34 -7.50 -5.30 19.12
CA ARG A 34 -6.88 -4.34 18.19
C ARG A 34 -6.87 -4.86 16.75
N CYS A 35 -6.56 -6.13 16.54
CA CYS A 35 -6.53 -6.71 15.20
C CYS A 35 -7.92 -7.05 14.63
N SER A 36 -8.94 -7.18 15.50
CA SER A 36 -10.35 -7.38 15.10
C SER A 36 -10.98 -6.17 14.42
N ARG A 37 -10.47 -4.96 14.69
CA ARG A 37 -11.07 -3.71 14.21
C ARG A 37 -10.55 -3.38 12.80
N PRO A 38 -11.43 -3.05 11.85
CA PRO A 38 -10.99 -2.47 10.59
C PRO A 38 -10.30 -1.13 10.84
N ASP A 39 -9.36 -0.79 9.97
CA ASP A 39 -8.83 0.57 9.89
C ASP A 39 -9.36 1.29 8.64
N THR A 40 -9.18 2.61 8.64
CA THR A 40 -9.44 3.49 7.50
C THR A 40 -8.25 4.39 7.28
N CYS A 41 -7.82 4.48 6.02
CA CYS A 41 -6.68 5.26 5.59
C CYS A 41 -7.11 6.12 4.42
N GLY A 42 -7.30 7.43 4.63
CA GLY A 42 -7.83 8.30 3.58
C GLY A 42 -9.19 7.80 3.05
N LYS A 43 -9.28 7.56 1.74
CA LYS A 43 -10.50 7.03 1.10
C LYS A 43 -10.65 5.51 1.14
N VAL A 44 -9.62 4.79 1.58
CA VAL A 44 -9.63 3.32 1.67
C VAL A 44 -10.07 2.92 3.08
N SER A 45 -11.25 2.31 3.18
CA SER A 45 -11.82 1.79 4.43
C SER A 45 -11.77 0.27 4.48
N ASN A 46 -12.17 -0.32 5.62
CA ASN A 46 -12.23 -1.77 5.82
C ASN A 46 -10.88 -2.45 5.62
N ILE A 47 -9.82 -1.82 6.15
CA ILE A 47 -8.46 -2.35 6.09
C ILE A 47 -8.28 -3.36 7.22
N TYR A 48 -8.00 -4.61 6.85
CA TYR A 48 -7.75 -5.73 7.77
C TYR A 48 -6.36 -6.32 7.54
N TYR A 49 -6.07 -7.45 8.19
CA TYR A 49 -4.95 -8.31 7.80
C TYR A 49 -5.00 -8.56 6.28
N PRO A 50 -3.88 -8.48 5.55
CA PRO A 50 -2.50 -8.45 6.04
C PRO A 50 -1.88 -7.05 6.24
N PHE A 51 -2.66 -5.97 6.18
CA PHE A 51 -2.16 -4.60 6.23
C PHE A 51 -2.06 -4.04 7.65
N TRP A 52 -1.22 -3.01 7.80
CA TRP A 52 -1.10 -2.17 9.00
C TRP A 52 -0.81 -0.72 8.63
N GLY A 53 -0.86 0.19 9.59
CA GLY A 53 -0.68 1.62 9.38
C GLY A 53 -1.58 2.44 10.29
N GLN A 54 -1.29 3.73 10.47
CA GLN A 54 -2.03 4.64 11.36
C GLN A 54 -2.33 4.06 12.74
N ASN A 55 -3.57 3.60 12.94
CA ASN A 55 -4.08 3.12 14.21
C ASN A 55 -4.06 1.60 14.30
N ARG A 56 -3.84 0.89 13.19
CA ARG A 56 -3.67 -0.57 13.15
C ARG A 56 -2.21 -0.94 13.41
N PRO A 57 -1.91 -1.61 14.54
CA PRO A 57 -0.54 -1.97 14.92
C PRO A 57 0.13 -2.91 13.93
N SER A 58 1.46 -2.87 13.85
CA SER A 58 2.24 -3.73 12.93
C SER A 58 2.10 -5.22 13.23
N TYR A 59 1.82 -5.61 14.48
CA TYR A 59 1.55 -7.01 14.81
C TYR A 59 0.21 -7.52 14.23
N CYS A 60 -0.65 -6.66 13.68
CA CYS A 60 -1.87 -7.07 12.99
C CYS A 60 -1.70 -7.33 11.49
N ALA A 61 -0.46 -7.25 10.99
CA ALA A 61 -0.10 -7.47 9.60
C ALA A 61 0.62 -8.81 9.40
N SER A 62 0.72 -9.25 8.15
CA SER A 62 1.53 -10.43 7.80
C SER A 62 3.02 -10.11 7.66
N THR A 63 3.35 -8.87 7.29
CA THR A 63 4.72 -8.41 7.07
C THR A 63 4.81 -6.89 7.13
N GLU A 64 5.98 -6.37 7.49
CA GLU A 64 6.25 -4.93 7.49
C GLU A 64 6.08 -4.29 6.11
N GLN A 65 6.23 -5.05 5.01
CA GLN A 65 6.08 -4.53 3.64
C GLN A 65 4.66 -4.06 3.31
N LEU A 66 3.64 -4.46 4.08
CA LEU A 66 2.24 -4.11 3.84
C LEU A 66 1.77 -2.91 4.69
N LYS A 67 2.69 -1.96 4.91
CA LYS A 67 2.41 -0.72 5.60
C LYS A 67 1.67 0.26 4.68
N LEU A 68 0.54 0.76 5.15
CA LEU A 68 -0.17 1.90 4.55
C LEU A 68 0.15 3.17 5.32
N ASN A 69 0.48 4.23 4.58
CA ASN A 69 0.69 5.58 5.11
C ASN A 69 -0.49 6.44 4.70
N CYS A 70 -1.03 7.25 5.61
CA CYS A 70 -2.24 8.04 5.33
C CYS A 70 -1.94 9.51 5.54
N GLU A 71 -2.31 10.31 4.55
CA GLU A 71 -2.16 11.76 4.60
C GLU A 71 -3.52 12.41 4.81
N GLU A 72 -3.76 12.81 6.06
CA GLU A 72 -5.04 13.35 6.53
C GLU A 72 -5.47 14.69 5.89
N PRO A 73 -4.59 15.59 5.40
CA PRO A 73 -5.06 16.76 4.66
C PRO A 73 -5.68 16.42 3.29
N ASN A 74 -5.18 15.37 2.63
CA ASN A 74 -5.53 15.04 1.24
C ASN A 74 -6.38 13.76 1.12
N GLN A 75 -6.67 13.10 2.24
CA GLN A 75 -7.34 11.79 2.30
C GLN A 75 -6.69 10.73 1.39
N GLN A 76 -5.35 10.78 1.29
CA GLN A 76 -4.60 9.91 0.39
C GLN A 76 -4.04 8.70 1.15
N THR A 77 -4.16 7.53 0.53
CA THR A 77 -3.55 6.28 0.99
C THR A 77 -2.27 6.06 0.19
N ASN A 78 -1.13 6.16 0.84
CA ASN A 78 0.17 5.97 0.24
C ASN A 78 0.75 4.61 0.62
N PHE A 79 1.41 3.98 -0.34
CA PHE A 79 2.09 2.71 -0.20
C PHE A 79 3.49 2.86 -0.75
N GLN A 80 4.49 2.45 0.01
CA GLN A 80 5.88 2.52 -0.39
C GLN A 80 6.44 1.12 -0.49
N LEU A 81 7.05 0.80 -1.62
CA LEU A 81 7.78 -0.44 -1.83
C LEU A 81 9.16 -0.12 -2.38
N ASP A 82 10.19 -0.51 -1.62
CA ASP A 82 11.57 -0.12 -1.87
C ASP A 82 11.67 1.42 -2.02
N SER A 83 12.19 1.92 -3.14
CA SER A 83 12.29 3.35 -3.44
C SER A 83 11.08 3.91 -4.21
N GLN A 84 10.07 3.09 -4.50
CA GLN A 84 8.93 3.48 -5.33
C GLN A 84 7.74 3.91 -4.47
N ASN A 85 7.07 4.98 -4.90
CA ASN A 85 5.91 5.53 -4.20
C ASN A 85 4.64 5.28 -5.01
N PHE A 86 3.62 4.80 -4.30
CA PHE A 86 2.33 4.51 -4.88
C PHE A 86 1.21 5.16 -4.07
N THR A 87 0.13 5.52 -4.76
CA THR A 87 -1.17 5.75 -4.14
C THR A 87 -2.01 4.50 -4.30
N VAL A 88 -2.66 4.10 -3.21
CA VAL A 88 -3.64 3.01 -3.20
C VAL A 88 -5.02 3.59 -3.51
N LEU A 89 -5.62 3.17 -4.62
CA LEU A 89 -6.97 3.60 -5.01
C LEU A 89 -8.05 2.75 -4.37
N LYS A 90 -7.79 1.45 -4.20
CA LYS A 90 -8.75 0.47 -3.69
C LYS A 90 -8.00 -0.73 -3.10
N ILE A 91 -8.56 -1.32 -2.06
CA ILE A 91 -8.22 -2.65 -1.56
C ILE A 91 -9.49 -3.51 -1.66
N ASP A 92 -9.37 -4.70 -2.24
CA ASP A 92 -10.43 -5.70 -2.33
C ASP A 92 -10.00 -6.97 -1.62
N ALA A 93 -10.49 -7.12 -0.39
CA ALA A 93 -10.15 -8.24 0.48
C ALA A 93 -10.66 -9.58 -0.06
N LEU A 94 -11.75 -9.60 -0.84
CA LEU A 94 -12.32 -10.83 -1.38
C LEU A 94 -11.41 -11.44 -2.44
N TYR A 95 -10.82 -10.60 -3.29
CA TYR A 95 -9.93 -11.03 -4.37
C TYR A 95 -8.44 -10.94 -4.02
N GLU A 96 -8.11 -10.49 -2.79
CA GLU A 96 -6.75 -10.19 -2.34
C GLU A 96 -6.02 -9.24 -3.31
N THR A 97 -6.72 -8.22 -3.81
CA THR A 97 -6.17 -7.26 -4.79
C THR A 97 -6.11 -5.83 -4.26
N MET A 98 -5.02 -5.14 -4.58
CA MET A 98 -4.83 -3.72 -4.30
C MET A 98 -4.58 -2.98 -5.60
N ARG A 99 -5.28 -1.86 -5.82
CA ARG A 99 -5.09 -1.00 -6.98
C ARG A 99 -4.08 0.09 -6.69
N LEU A 100 -2.99 0.11 -7.44
CA LEU A 100 -1.89 1.04 -7.26
C LEU A 100 -1.76 2.01 -8.43
N VAL A 101 -1.43 3.26 -8.10
CA VAL A 101 -0.96 4.28 -9.05
C VAL A 101 0.44 4.68 -8.63
N ARG A 102 1.40 4.60 -9.52
CA ARG A 102 2.78 5.03 -9.24
C ARG A 102 2.86 6.56 -9.32
N THR A 103 3.33 7.22 -8.26
CA THR A 103 3.26 8.68 -8.11
C THR A 103 4.60 9.39 -8.19
N ASP A 104 5.72 8.65 -8.20
CA ASP A 104 7.08 9.18 -8.34
C ASP A 104 7.51 9.40 -9.80
N ILE A 105 6.62 9.19 -10.79
CA ILE A 105 6.92 9.37 -12.21
C ILE A 105 6.20 10.60 -12.78
N VAL A 106 6.97 11.45 -13.46
CA VAL A 106 6.46 12.53 -14.32
C VAL A 106 6.79 12.19 -15.78
N TYR A 107 5.82 11.64 -16.50
CA TYR A 107 6.04 11.07 -17.85
C TYR A 107 6.50 12.09 -18.91
N ASP A 108 6.13 13.37 -18.79
CA ASP A 108 6.52 14.43 -19.72
C ASP A 108 7.83 15.13 -19.34
N ASP A 109 8.47 14.78 -18.24
CA ASP A 109 9.79 15.35 -17.91
C ASP A 109 10.91 14.74 -18.76
N CYS A 110 10.70 13.54 -19.32
CA CYS A 110 11.67 12.84 -20.17
C CYS A 110 13.08 12.69 -19.56
N SER A 111 13.13 12.58 -18.22
CA SER A 111 14.36 12.43 -17.45
C SER A 111 14.90 11.00 -17.49
N SER A 112 16.23 10.85 -17.44
CA SER A 112 16.92 9.56 -17.33
C SER A 112 16.72 8.84 -15.99
N ASP A 113 16.20 9.52 -14.97
CA ASP A 113 16.10 8.98 -13.61
C ASP A 113 14.86 8.08 -13.40
N LEU A 114 14.06 7.86 -14.44
CA LEU A 114 12.88 7.00 -14.38
C LEU A 114 13.29 5.52 -14.35
N THR A 115 12.64 4.76 -13.47
CA THR A 115 12.91 3.32 -13.29
C THR A 115 11.68 2.48 -13.64
N ASN A 116 11.89 1.23 -14.04
CA ASN A 116 10.78 0.29 -14.24
C ASN A 116 9.96 0.12 -12.97
N THR A 117 8.64 -0.02 -13.12
CA THR A 117 7.79 -0.38 -11.98
C THR A 117 8.05 -1.83 -11.61
N SER A 118 8.69 -2.03 -10.46
CA SER A 118 9.03 -3.35 -9.94
C SER A 118 8.32 -3.59 -8.63
N LEU A 119 7.61 -4.71 -8.54
CA LEU A 119 7.09 -5.21 -7.28
C LEU A 119 7.88 -6.46 -6.90
N SER A 120 9.21 -6.35 -6.86
CA SER A 120 10.16 -7.46 -6.62
C SER A 120 10.10 -7.98 -5.17
N SER A 121 8.93 -8.47 -4.78
CA SER A 121 8.66 -9.14 -3.52
C SER A 121 7.86 -10.41 -3.79
N THR A 122 8.08 -11.44 -2.97
CA THR A 122 7.28 -12.67 -2.99
C THR A 122 5.82 -12.44 -2.61
N VAL A 123 5.50 -11.27 -2.04
CA VAL A 123 4.16 -10.87 -1.59
C VAL A 123 3.28 -10.43 -2.76
N PHE A 124 3.84 -9.82 -3.80
CA PHE A 124 3.06 -9.20 -4.87
C PHE A 124 3.09 -10.00 -6.17
N LYS A 125 1.96 -10.09 -6.86
CA LYS A 125 1.88 -10.66 -8.21
C LYS A 125 0.93 -9.86 -9.09
N TYR A 126 1.31 -9.68 -10.35
CA TYR A 126 0.44 -9.05 -11.34
C TYR A 126 -0.66 -10.04 -11.79
N PRO A 127 -1.92 -9.62 -11.85
CA PRO A 127 -2.98 -10.36 -12.53
C PRO A 127 -2.81 -10.28 -14.05
N GLU A 128 -3.41 -11.22 -14.77
CA GLU A 128 -3.37 -11.25 -16.24
C GLU A 128 -4.02 -10.03 -16.90
N THR A 129 -4.87 -9.31 -16.17
CA THR A 129 -5.50 -8.06 -16.62
C THR A 129 -4.53 -6.88 -16.69
N VAL A 130 -3.35 -7.00 -16.07
CA VAL A 130 -2.31 -5.96 -16.07
C VAL A 130 -1.29 -6.24 -17.14
N HIS A 131 -1.01 -5.21 -17.93
CA HIS A 131 -0.03 -5.26 -19.01
C HIS A 131 0.90 -4.07 -18.93
N ASN A 132 2.13 -4.30 -19.39
CA ASN A 132 3.13 -3.24 -19.47
C ASN A 132 3.06 -2.56 -20.82
N ILE A 133 2.85 -1.25 -20.80
CA ILE A 133 3.25 -0.40 -21.93
C ILE A 133 4.68 0.04 -21.72
N THR A 134 5.42 0.20 -22.81
CA THR A 134 6.77 0.75 -22.75
C THR A 134 6.72 2.20 -23.19
N VAL A 135 7.23 3.09 -22.35
CA VAL A 135 7.44 4.49 -22.69
C VAL A 135 8.91 4.66 -23.07
N PHE A 136 9.15 5.33 -24.20
CA PHE A 136 10.45 5.49 -24.82
C PHE A 136 10.82 6.97 -24.85
N TYR A 137 12.10 7.26 -24.57
CA TYR A 137 12.68 8.60 -24.63
C TYR A 137 14.04 8.55 -25.32
N GLY A 138 14.42 9.66 -25.99
CA GLY A 138 15.74 9.80 -26.59
C GLY A 138 16.04 8.76 -27.68
N CYS A 139 15.04 8.37 -28.46
CA CYS A 139 15.24 7.44 -29.57
C CYS A 139 15.89 8.13 -30.78
N PRO A 140 16.60 7.39 -31.65
CA PRO A 140 17.13 7.94 -32.91
C PRO A 140 16.02 8.59 -33.76
N SER A 141 16.38 9.53 -34.62
CA SER A 141 15.39 10.22 -35.45
C SER A 141 14.70 9.28 -36.44
N GLY A 142 13.38 9.46 -36.65
CA GLY A 142 12.59 8.68 -37.62
C GLY A 142 11.45 7.85 -37.03
N PHE A 143 11.35 7.73 -35.71
CA PHE A 143 10.21 7.05 -35.06
C PHE A 143 9.05 8.01 -34.83
N SER A 144 7.89 7.64 -35.34
CA SER A 144 6.63 8.29 -35.00
C SER A 144 5.56 7.22 -34.83
N PHE A 145 5.07 7.06 -33.60
CA PHE A 145 3.97 6.15 -33.26
C PHE A 145 2.60 6.83 -33.38
N GLY A 146 2.40 7.61 -34.45
CA GLY A 146 1.16 8.31 -34.74
C GLY A 146 0.71 9.20 -33.57
N GLU A 147 -0.48 8.94 -33.04
CA GLU A 147 -1.06 9.71 -31.95
C GLU A 147 -0.36 9.45 -30.61
N ARG A 148 0.46 8.40 -30.45
CA ARG A 148 1.11 8.07 -29.16
C ARG A 148 2.39 8.86 -28.85
N ASN A 149 2.77 9.78 -29.73
CA ASN A 149 3.91 10.66 -29.50
C ASN A 149 3.53 11.83 -28.61
N PHE A 150 4.49 12.33 -27.83
CA PHE A 150 4.34 13.55 -27.04
C PHE A 150 5.64 14.33 -26.96
N THR A 151 5.51 15.63 -26.70
CA THR A 151 6.64 16.54 -26.50
C THR A 151 6.98 16.64 -25.03
N CYS A 152 8.27 16.64 -24.70
CA CYS A 152 8.73 16.81 -23.33
C CYS A 152 8.46 18.23 -22.82
N LYS A 153 8.10 18.34 -21.55
CA LYS A 153 7.70 19.59 -20.91
C LYS A 153 8.86 20.57 -20.77
N ASN A 154 10.04 20.07 -20.44
CA ASN A 154 11.23 20.88 -20.13
C ASN A 154 12.08 21.19 -21.37
N ASP A 155 12.00 20.36 -22.41
CA ASP A 155 12.69 20.56 -23.68
C ASP A 155 11.75 20.20 -24.85
N ARG A 156 11.29 21.21 -25.59
CA ARG A 156 10.38 21.01 -26.72
C ARG A 156 11.03 20.36 -27.95
N THR A 157 12.34 20.18 -27.93
CA THR A 157 13.08 19.47 -28.98
C THR A 157 13.20 17.98 -28.70
N GLN A 158 12.91 17.56 -27.46
CA GLN A 158 12.86 16.16 -27.06
C GLN A 158 11.42 15.63 -27.16
N PHE A 159 11.31 14.39 -27.60
CA PHE A 159 10.04 13.69 -27.77
C PHE A 159 10.09 12.36 -27.04
N GLY A 160 8.92 11.97 -26.54
CA GLY A 160 8.67 10.62 -26.04
C GLY A 160 7.50 9.99 -26.79
N PHE A 161 7.41 8.68 -26.72
CA PHE A 161 6.24 7.95 -27.19
C PHE A 161 6.04 6.70 -26.36
N TYR A 162 4.89 6.05 -26.51
CA TYR A 162 4.63 4.78 -25.85
C TYR A 162 4.05 3.75 -26.82
N ALA A 163 4.38 2.49 -26.59
CA ALA A 163 3.89 1.37 -27.37
C ALA A 163 3.78 0.10 -26.53
N GLU A 164 2.92 -0.82 -26.96
CA GLU A 164 2.94 -2.19 -26.47
C GLU A 164 4.05 -2.93 -27.22
N MET A 165 5.06 -3.42 -26.48
CA MET A 165 6.15 -4.18 -27.09
C MET A 165 5.65 -5.57 -27.46
N THR A 166 5.77 -5.90 -28.75
CA THR A 166 5.45 -7.21 -29.32
C THR A 166 6.63 -7.71 -30.15
N ASP A 167 6.72 -9.02 -30.37
CA ASP A 167 7.76 -9.60 -31.23
C ASP A 167 7.73 -9.03 -32.66
N GLY A 168 6.54 -8.66 -33.15
CA GLY A 168 6.38 -7.99 -34.44
C GLY A 168 6.98 -6.58 -34.42
N LEU A 169 6.66 -5.79 -33.39
CA LEU A 169 7.17 -4.42 -33.27
C LEU A 169 8.69 -4.37 -33.10
N SER A 170 9.26 -5.28 -32.29
CA SER A 170 10.70 -5.36 -32.09
C SER A 170 11.44 -5.83 -33.34
N ALA A 171 10.84 -6.70 -34.14
CA ALA A 171 11.41 -7.13 -35.42
C ALA A 171 11.32 -6.05 -36.50
N GLU A 172 10.24 -5.26 -36.51
CA GLU A 172 10.04 -4.15 -37.45
C GLU A 172 10.94 -2.95 -37.12
N PHE A 173 11.16 -2.67 -35.83
CA PHE A 173 11.93 -1.52 -35.35
C PHE A 173 13.01 -1.95 -34.34
N PRO A 174 14.09 -2.63 -34.77
CA PRO A 174 15.18 -3.04 -33.89
C PRO A 174 15.91 -1.86 -33.23
N GLU A 175 15.83 -0.67 -33.81
CA GLU A 175 16.41 0.57 -33.28
C GLU A 175 15.73 1.04 -31.99
N LEU A 176 14.57 0.50 -31.60
CA LEU A 176 13.96 0.76 -30.30
C LEU A 176 14.88 0.36 -29.14
N GLU A 177 15.82 -0.57 -29.36
CA GLU A 177 16.87 -0.93 -28.39
C GLU A 177 17.89 0.20 -28.16
N GLN A 178 17.99 1.16 -29.09
CA GLN A 178 18.94 2.28 -29.03
C GLN A 178 18.37 3.52 -28.33
N CYS A 179 17.10 3.49 -27.92
CA CYS A 179 16.51 4.57 -27.13
C CYS A 179 17.25 4.72 -25.80
N GLU A 180 17.57 5.96 -25.42
CA GLU A 180 18.30 6.28 -24.18
C GLU A 180 17.61 5.74 -22.93
N LEU A 181 16.28 5.80 -22.89
CA LEU A 181 15.48 5.33 -21.78
C LEU A 181 14.22 4.62 -22.23
N ARG A 182 13.93 3.51 -21.56
CA ARG A 182 12.74 2.68 -21.75
C ARG A 182 12.20 2.28 -20.39
N ILE A 183 10.96 2.66 -20.11
CA ILE A 183 10.30 2.28 -18.85
C ILE A 183 9.03 1.48 -19.12
N GLN A 184 8.87 0.39 -18.39
CA GLN A 184 7.66 -0.40 -18.38
C GLN A 184 6.69 0.15 -17.33
N VAL A 185 5.49 0.49 -17.79
CA VAL A 185 4.41 1.04 -16.98
C VAL A 185 3.26 0.04 -16.97
N PRO A 186 2.97 -0.59 -15.82
CA PRO A 186 1.80 -1.47 -15.70
C PRO A 186 0.52 -0.63 -15.73
N ILE A 187 -0.39 -1.02 -16.61
CA ILE A 187 -1.73 -0.44 -16.77
C ILE A 187 -2.74 -1.57 -17.04
N PHE A 188 -4.03 -1.25 -17.00
CA PHE A 188 -5.03 -2.17 -17.55
C PHE A 188 -5.13 -2.04 -19.07
N ARG A 189 -5.27 -3.18 -19.77
CA ARG A 189 -5.25 -3.26 -21.25
C ARG A 189 -6.31 -2.38 -21.90
N GLU A 190 -7.50 -2.35 -21.31
CA GLU A 190 -8.67 -1.65 -21.83
C GLU A 190 -8.44 -0.14 -22.03
N PHE A 191 -7.45 0.45 -21.34
CA PHE A 191 -7.17 1.89 -21.44
C PHE A 191 -6.27 2.26 -22.62
N LEU A 192 -5.69 1.30 -23.33
CA LEU A 192 -4.95 1.55 -24.56
C LEU A 192 -5.81 1.89 -25.77
N LEU A 193 -7.13 1.66 -25.68
CA LEU A 193 -8.05 1.68 -26.82
C LEU A 193 -8.99 2.90 -26.84
N VAL A 194 -8.89 3.81 -25.87
CA VAL A 194 -9.97 4.77 -25.57
C VAL A 194 -9.58 6.24 -25.83
N SER A 195 -8.35 6.54 -26.25
CA SER A 195 -7.84 7.91 -26.19
C SER A 195 -7.28 8.46 -27.50
N ASP A 196 -7.40 9.78 -27.69
CA ASP A 196 -6.90 10.58 -28.83
C ASP A 196 -5.35 10.65 -28.92
N GLY A 197 -4.66 9.90 -28.06
CA GLY A 197 -3.21 9.78 -27.99
C GLY A 197 -2.48 10.87 -27.20
N GLY A 198 -1.15 10.74 -27.18
CA GLY A 198 -0.23 11.70 -26.59
C GLY A 198 -0.08 11.55 -25.09
N ILE A 199 0.47 12.59 -24.46
CA ILE A 199 0.82 12.58 -23.03
C ILE A 199 -0.41 12.48 -22.14
N ASP A 200 -1.52 13.12 -22.51
CA ASP A 200 -2.73 13.13 -21.70
C ASP A 200 -3.36 11.74 -21.62
N SER A 201 -3.35 10.98 -22.73
CA SER A 201 -3.75 9.56 -22.73
C SER A 201 -2.88 8.71 -21.83
N LEU A 202 -1.55 8.90 -21.89
CA LEU A 202 -0.62 8.15 -21.06
C LEU A 202 -0.85 8.43 -19.58
N LYS A 203 -1.01 9.72 -19.22
CA LYS A 203 -1.32 10.15 -17.86
C LYS A 203 -2.68 9.64 -17.40
N GLU A 204 -3.70 9.67 -18.26
CA GLU A 204 -5.01 9.11 -17.94
C GLU A 204 -4.92 7.62 -17.65
N ALA A 205 -4.30 6.84 -18.55
CA ALA A 205 -4.14 5.40 -18.39
C ALA A 205 -3.37 5.06 -17.10
N ALA A 206 -2.25 5.75 -16.83
CA ALA A 206 -1.47 5.57 -15.61
C ALA A 206 -2.24 5.97 -14.34
N SER A 207 -3.06 7.03 -14.40
CA SER A 207 -3.85 7.52 -13.25
C SER A 207 -4.97 6.56 -12.82
N ARG A 208 -5.42 5.69 -13.73
CA ARG A 208 -6.36 4.61 -13.40
C ARG A 208 -5.69 3.47 -12.63
N GLY A 209 -4.36 3.39 -12.70
CA GLY A 209 -3.53 2.45 -11.99
C GLY A 209 -3.59 1.04 -12.56
N PHE A 210 -3.17 0.09 -11.74
CA PHE A 210 -3.13 -1.33 -12.05
C PHE A 210 -3.37 -2.14 -10.77
N ASP A 211 -4.02 -3.30 -10.90
CA ASP A 211 -4.26 -4.19 -9.76
C ASP A 211 -3.06 -5.08 -9.50
N VAL A 212 -2.81 -5.38 -8.23
CA VAL A 212 -1.81 -6.35 -7.79
C VAL A 212 -2.43 -7.30 -6.79
N TYR A 213 -2.15 -8.59 -6.92
CA TYR A 213 -2.43 -9.51 -5.84
C TYR A 213 -1.45 -9.26 -4.70
N TYR A 214 -1.94 -9.14 -3.47
CA TYR A 214 -1.13 -9.18 -2.27
C TYR A 214 -1.36 -10.53 -1.57
N ARG A 215 -0.38 -11.43 -1.66
CA ARG A 215 -0.48 -12.75 -1.03
C ARG A 215 0.20 -12.69 0.33
N ALA A 216 -0.59 -12.83 1.39
CA ALA A 216 -0.04 -13.11 2.70
C ALA A 216 0.66 -14.48 2.65
N ALA A 217 1.94 -14.54 3.01
CA ALA A 217 2.71 -15.79 3.08
C ALA A 217 2.01 -16.86 3.94
N ASP A 218 1.24 -16.41 4.93
CA ASP A 218 0.58 -17.24 5.92
C ASP A 218 -0.92 -17.46 5.66
N GLY A 219 -1.43 -17.21 4.44
CA GLY A 219 -2.87 -17.30 4.15
C GLY A 219 -3.54 -18.62 4.60
N LYS A 220 -2.83 -19.77 4.53
CA LYS A 220 -3.35 -21.04 5.06
C LYS A 220 -3.44 -21.05 6.59
N ARG A 221 -2.41 -20.56 7.28
CA ARG A 221 -2.40 -20.48 8.75
C ARG A 221 -3.43 -19.48 9.25
N CYS A 222 -3.58 -18.36 8.51
CA CYS A 222 -4.57 -17.35 8.80
C CYS A 222 -6.00 -17.93 8.75
N ARG A 223 -6.34 -18.72 7.73
CA ARG A 223 -7.65 -19.40 7.69
C ARG A 223 -7.88 -20.30 8.91
N THR A 224 -6.89 -21.11 9.30
CA THR A 224 -7.00 -21.96 10.50
C THR A 224 -7.21 -21.13 11.77
N CYS A 225 -6.50 -20.01 11.90
CA CYS A 225 -6.70 -19.07 12.99
C CYS A 225 -8.13 -18.50 13.02
N GLU A 226 -8.64 -18.03 11.87
CA GLU A 226 -9.99 -17.47 11.74
C GLU A 226 -11.08 -18.51 12.03
N GLU A 227 -10.90 -19.76 11.59
CA GLU A 227 -11.79 -20.90 11.90
C GLU A 227 -11.89 -21.13 13.41
N SER A 228 -10.77 -20.99 14.13
CA SER A 228 -10.70 -21.04 15.59
C SER A 228 -11.14 -19.75 16.31
N LYS A 229 -11.70 -18.78 15.58
CA LYS A 229 -12.17 -17.46 16.05
C LYS A 229 -11.06 -16.50 16.48
N GLY A 230 -9.82 -16.72 16.05
CA GLY A 230 -8.72 -15.77 16.23
C GLY A 230 -8.62 -14.74 15.10
N PHE A 231 -7.72 -13.78 15.29
CA PHE A 231 -7.34 -12.80 14.26
C PHE A 231 -5.88 -12.97 13.87
N CYS A 232 -5.63 -13.03 12.56
CA CYS A 232 -4.30 -13.19 12.02
C CYS A 232 -3.44 -11.94 12.28
N GLY A 233 -2.15 -12.20 12.50
CA GLY A 233 -1.15 -11.17 12.68
C GLY A 233 0.24 -11.76 12.70
N SER A 234 1.12 -11.07 13.41
CA SER A 234 2.50 -11.46 13.59
C SER A 234 2.93 -11.31 15.05
N MET A 235 3.99 -12.03 15.40
CA MET A 235 4.63 -11.89 16.69
C MET A 235 5.24 -10.50 16.80
N GLU A 236 5.02 -9.84 17.92
CA GLU A 236 5.43 -8.43 18.10
C GLU A 236 6.95 -8.24 18.03
N ILE A 237 7.71 -9.20 18.55
CA ILE A 237 9.18 -9.20 18.51
C ILE A 237 9.69 -9.66 17.14
N SER A 238 8.97 -10.59 16.51
CA SER A 238 9.32 -11.21 15.23
C SER A 238 8.24 -10.89 14.20
N LYS A 239 8.22 -9.64 13.69
CA LYS A 239 7.09 -9.10 12.92
C LYS A 239 6.76 -9.79 11.58
N ASN A 240 7.60 -10.73 11.14
CA ASN A 240 7.36 -11.59 9.97
C ASN A 240 7.03 -13.04 10.35
N GLN A 241 6.99 -13.37 11.64
CA GLN A 241 6.56 -14.65 12.16
C GLN A 241 5.05 -14.57 12.43
N PHE A 242 4.29 -15.43 11.78
CA PHE A 242 2.84 -15.53 11.97
C PHE A 242 2.43 -15.70 13.44
N ALA A 243 1.32 -15.06 13.80
CA ALA A 243 0.62 -15.25 15.06
C ALA A 243 -0.89 -15.34 14.82
N CYS A 244 -1.56 -16.16 15.63
CA CYS A 244 -3.00 -16.15 15.79
C CYS A 244 -3.33 -15.43 17.10
N HIS A 245 -3.91 -14.23 17.03
CA HIS A 245 -4.32 -13.49 18.21
C HIS A 245 -5.69 -13.98 18.69
N CYS A 246 -5.71 -14.56 19.87
CA CYS A 246 -6.86 -15.17 20.56
C CYS A 246 -7.32 -14.28 21.72
N SER A 247 -8.52 -14.52 22.24
CA SER A 247 -9.07 -13.73 23.36
C SER A 247 -8.23 -13.80 24.64
N ASP A 248 -7.50 -14.90 24.83
CA ASP A 248 -6.69 -15.25 25.99
C ASP A 248 -5.18 -15.18 25.76
N GLY A 249 -4.73 -14.91 24.52
CA GLY A 249 -3.30 -14.96 24.20
C GLY A 249 -3.01 -14.85 22.71
N SER A 250 -1.75 -15.10 22.32
CA SER A 250 -1.39 -15.27 20.92
C SER A 250 -0.72 -16.62 20.75
N GLU A 251 -1.18 -17.37 19.77
CA GLU A 251 -0.76 -18.74 19.49
C GLU A 251 -0.07 -18.83 18.13
N ASP A 252 0.63 -19.94 17.88
CA ASP A 252 1.36 -20.13 16.62
C ASP A 252 0.46 -20.48 15.42
N LEU A 253 -0.77 -20.95 15.65
CA LEU A 253 -1.64 -21.44 14.58
C LEU A 253 -3.13 -21.15 14.80
N GLU A 254 -3.67 -21.57 15.94
CA GLU A 254 -5.10 -21.53 16.25
C GLU A 254 -5.34 -21.30 17.74
N CYS A 255 -6.56 -20.90 18.10
CA CYS A 255 -6.98 -20.67 19.48
C CYS A 255 -7.48 -21.98 20.13
N TYR A 256 -6.85 -22.37 21.25
CA TYR A 256 -7.27 -23.54 22.02
C TYR A 256 -8.55 -23.24 22.82
N GLY A 257 -9.53 -24.14 22.74
CA GLY A 257 -10.81 -24.00 23.48
C GLY A 257 -12.07 -24.10 22.61
N TYR A 258 -11.96 -23.95 21.29
CA TYR A 258 -13.04 -24.24 20.34
C TYR A 258 -12.97 -25.64 19.72
N SER A 259 -11.79 -26.26 19.71
CA SER A 259 -11.53 -27.59 19.14
C SER A 259 -12.14 -28.75 19.95
N ALA A 260 -12.63 -28.49 21.17
CA ALA A 260 -13.19 -29.53 22.04
C ALA A 260 -14.64 -29.95 21.69
N ASN A 261 -15.33 -29.22 20.79
CA ASN A 261 -16.75 -29.47 20.48
C ASN A 261 -17.02 -30.02 19.06
N HIS A 262 -16.00 -30.25 18.23
CA HIS A 262 -16.21 -30.71 16.84
C HIS A 262 -15.56 -32.06 16.49
N SER A 263 -15.03 -32.79 17.46
CA SER A 263 -14.48 -34.14 17.28
C SER A 263 -15.33 -35.26 17.89
N SER A 264 -16.63 -35.01 18.12
CA SER A 264 -17.60 -36.07 18.47
C SER A 264 -18.85 -35.99 17.59
N SER A 265 -18.74 -36.56 16.39
CA SER A 265 -19.86 -37.12 15.61
C SER A 265 -19.31 -38.20 14.68
#